data_AF-A0A520HTJ7-F1
#
_entry.id   AF-A0A520HTJ7-F1
#
_cell.length_a   1.000
_cell.length_b   1.000
_cell.length_c   1.000
_cell.angle_alpha   90.00
_cell.angle_beta   90.00
_cell.angle_gamma   90.00
#
_symmetry.space_group_name_H-M   'P 1'
#
loop_
_entity.id
_entity.type
_entity.pdbx_description
1 polymer ?
#
loop_
_entity_poly.entity_id
_entity_poly.type
_entity_poly.pdbx_seq_one_letter_code
_entity_poly.pdbx_strand_id
1 'polypeptide(L)'
;FILVPAMLYLLGMTTQVVVGTSLFQTLFVTATATMVHATTTKAVDIVLAVLLLVGSVAGAQVGARFASKVKPEYLRLALAVIVLLVAGRIALGLGWRPDEIYSVELS
;
A
#
# COMPACT_ATOMS: atom_id res chain seq x y z
N PHE A 1 -3.46 6.62 -5.36
CA PHE A 1 -2.05 7.01 -5.59
C PHE A 1 -1.88 8.18 -6.56
N ILE A 2 -2.73 8.35 -7.59
CA ILE A 2 -2.66 9.47 -8.55
C ILE A 2 -3.00 10.85 -7.93
N LEU A 3 -3.84 10.86 -6.89
CA LEU A 3 -4.38 12.08 -6.29
C LEU A 3 -3.33 12.97 -5.62
N VAL A 4 -2.31 12.39 -4.99
CA VAL A 4 -1.27 13.12 -4.24
C VAL A 4 -0.35 13.94 -5.17
N PRO A 5 0.23 13.35 -6.24
CA PRO A 5 0.95 14.12 -7.25
C PRO A 5 0.08 15.18 -7.94
N ALA A 6 -1.17 14.84 -8.27
CA ALA A 6 -2.09 15.79 -8.92
C ALA A 6 -2.31 17.04 -8.05
N MET A 7 -2.57 16.87 -6.75
CA MET A 7 -2.76 18.00 -5.84
C MET A 7 -1.49 18.85 -5.63
N LEU A 8 -0.31 18.22 -5.58
CA LEU A 8 0.97 18.91 -5.44
C LEU A 8 1.36 19.67 -6.71
N TYR A 9 1.29 19.02 -7.87
CA TYR A 9 1.83 19.55 -9.12
C TYR A 9 0.80 20.37 -9.92
N LEU A 10 -0.51 20.05 -9.83
CA LEU A 10 -1.56 20.77 -10.59
C LEU A 10 -2.23 21.88 -9.77
N LEU A 11 -2.48 21.66 -8.47
CA LEU A 11 -3.20 22.63 -7.62
C LEU A 11 -2.27 23.49 -6.76
N GLY A 12 -0.97 23.20 -6.70
CA GLY A 12 0.00 24.00 -5.93
C GLY A 12 -0.25 24.04 -4.42
N MET A 13 -1.03 23.09 -3.88
CA MET A 13 -1.28 23.02 -2.44
C MET A 13 -0.02 22.64 -1.66
N THR A 14 0.11 23.15 -0.44
CA THR A 14 1.22 22.80 0.44
C THR A 14 1.20 21.30 0.77
N THR A 15 2.38 20.69 0.79
CA THR A 15 2.55 19.24 0.99
C THR A 15 1.86 18.73 2.25
N GLN A 16 1.81 19.54 3.30
CA GLN A 16 1.15 19.20 4.56
C GLN A 16 -0.36 19.00 4.42
N VAL A 17 -1.04 19.84 3.63
CA VAL A 17 -2.50 19.73 3.43
C VAL A 17 -2.82 18.48 2.61
N VAL A 18 -2.08 18.24 1.54
CA VAL A 18 -2.27 17.07 0.66
C VAL A 18 -2.09 15.74 1.41
N VAL A 19 -1.07 15.66 2.27
CA VAL A 19 -0.84 14.48 3.11
C VAL A 19 -2.02 14.26 4.07
N GLY A 20 -2.50 15.33 4.72
CA GLY A 20 -3.67 15.23 5.62
C GLY A 20 -4.93 14.74 4.91
N THR A 21 -5.28 15.33 3.77
CA THR A 21 -6.51 14.99 3.03
C THR A 21 -6.47 13.56 2.50
N SER A 22 -5.33 13.11 1.98
CA SER A 22 -5.17 11.75 1.45
C SER A 22 -5.18 10.67 2.52
N LEU A 23 -4.62 10.94 3.70
CA LEU A 23 -4.70 10.02 4.84
C LEU A 23 -6.14 9.85 5.33
N PHE A 24 -6.88 10.95 5.46
CA PHE A 24 -8.30 10.92 5.84
C PHE A 24 -9.13 10.12 4.84
N GLN A 25 -8.95 10.38 3.54
CA GLN A 25 -9.61 9.64 2.46
C GLN A 25 -9.27 8.14 2.53
N THR A 26 -8.00 7.79 2.70
CA THR A 26 -7.54 6.39 2.76
C THR A 26 -8.16 5.65 3.94
N LEU A 27 -8.29 6.30 5.11
CA LEU A 27 -8.93 5.73 6.29
C LEU A 27 -10.39 5.32 6.01
N PHE A 28 -11.18 6.21 5.40
CA PHE A 28 -12.58 5.90 5.06
C PHE A 28 -12.70 4.79 4.00
N VAL A 29 -11.87 4.85 2.95
CA VAL A 29 -11.88 3.83 1.89
C VAL A 29 -11.51 2.45 2.45
N THR A 30 -10.44 2.36 3.24
CA THR A 30 -9.99 1.09 3.82
C THR A 30 -10.95 0.56 4.87
N ALA A 31 -11.55 1.41 5.71
CA ALA A 31 -12.57 0.99 6.66
C ALA A 31 -13.81 0.41 5.97
N THR A 32 -14.28 1.07 4.91
CA THR A 32 -15.44 0.60 4.14
C THR A 32 -15.12 -0.71 3.42
N ALA A 33 -13.96 -0.79 2.77
CA ALA A 33 -13.50 -2.01 2.11
C ALA A 33 -13.37 -3.18 3.10
N THR A 34 -12.83 -2.92 4.29
CA THR A 34 -12.72 -3.92 5.37
C THR A 34 -14.09 -4.37 5.85
N MET A 35 -15.03 -3.43 6.04
CA MET A 35 -16.38 -3.78 6.47
C MET A 35 -17.13 -4.62 5.42
N VAL A 36 -17.01 -4.27 4.13
CA VAL A 36 -17.58 -5.07 3.03
C VAL A 36 -16.93 -6.45 2.95
N HIS A 37 -15.62 -6.55 3.13
CA HIS A 37 -14.92 -7.83 3.14
C HIS A 37 -15.33 -8.69 4.34
N ALA A 38 -15.48 -8.07 5.52
CA ALA A 38 -15.91 -8.73 6.73
C ALA A 38 -17.33 -9.30 6.63
N THR A 39 -18.26 -8.57 6.00
CA THR A 39 -19.65 -9.00 5.86
C THR A 39 -19.86 -10.02 4.75
N THR A 40 -19.10 -9.91 3.65
CA THR A 40 -19.22 -10.81 2.48
C THR A 40 -18.55 -12.16 2.74
N THR A 41 -17.32 -12.16 3.26
CA THR A 41 -16.52 -13.38 3.37
C THR A 41 -16.70 -14.09 4.72
N LYS A 42 -17.22 -13.41 5.75
CA LYS A 42 -17.47 -13.90 7.13
C LYS A 42 -16.28 -14.60 7.82
N ALA A 43 -15.11 -14.64 7.19
CA ALA A 43 -13.88 -15.28 7.64
C ALA A 43 -12.89 -14.25 8.19
N VAL A 44 -13.37 -13.31 9.02
CA VAL A 44 -12.46 -12.39 9.72
C VAL A 44 -11.94 -13.12 10.95
N ASP A 45 -10.74 -13.66 10.84
CA ASP A 45 -9.99 -14.10 12.00
C ASP A 45 -9.60 -12.87 12.83
N ILE A 46 -10.29 -12.68 13.95
CA ILE A 46 -10.09 -11.56 14.86
C ILE A 46 -8.66 -11.57 15.42
N VAL A 47 -8.06 -12.75 15.64
CA VAL A 47 -6.70 -12.86 16.15
C VAL A 47 -5.71 -12.34 15.12
N LEU A 48 -5.85 -12.77 13.87
CA LEU A 48 -5.02 -12.27 12.76
C LEU A 48 -5.24 -10.76 12.55
N ALA A 49 -6.49 -10.30 12.59
CA ALA A 49 -6.81 -8.88 12.43
C ALA A 49 -6.14 -8.01 13.50
N VAL A 50 -6.14 -8.45 14.77
CA VAL A 50 -5.47 -7.76 15.87
C VAL A 50 -3.95 -7.79 15.69
N LEU A 51 -3.37 -8.94 15.34
CA LEU A 51 -1.93 -9.06 15.06
C LEU A 51 -1.49 -8.11 13.93
N LEU A 52 -2.26 -8.06 12.84
CA LEU A 52 -2.01 -7.16 11.72
C LEU A 52 -2.18 -5.69 12.10
N LEU A 53 -3.18 -5.35 12.92
CA LEU A 53 -3.36 -3.98 13.42
C LEU A 53 -2.17 -3.54 14.27
N VAL A 54 -1.74 -4.37 15.22
CA VAL A 54 -0.59 -4.04 16.08
C VAL A 54 0.69 -3.91 15.25
N GLY A 55 0.96 -4.88 14.37
CA GLY A 55 2.14 -4.85 13.51
C GLY A 55 2.16 -3.68 12.53
N SER A 56 1.02 -3.38 11.89
CA SER A 56 0.90 -2.27 10.93
C SER A 56 1.03 -0.91 11.61
N VAL A 57 0.39 -0.71 12.77
CA VAL A 57 0.47 0.56 13.52
C VAL A 57 1.88 0.79 14.04
N ALA A 58 2.52 -0.21 14.65
CA ALA A 58 3.90 -0.10 15.12
C ALA A 58 4.87 0.14 13.95
N GLY A 59 4.74 -0.65 12.87
CA GLY A 59 5.57 -0.51 11.67
C GLY A 59 5.39 0.83 10.98
N ALA A 60 4.15 1.34 10.85
CA ALA A 60 3.87 2.62 10.23
C ALA A 60 4.43 3.79 11.05
N GLN A 61 4.31 3.75 12.39
CA GLN A 61 4.88 4.78 13.26
C GLN A 61 6.41 4.80 13.19
N VAL A 62 7.06 3.63 13.28
CA VAL A 62 8.52 3.52 13.18
C VAL A 62 9.00 3.95 11.80
N GLY A 63 8.32 3.49 10.74
CA GLY A 63 8.62 3.86 9.35
C GLY A 63 8.47 5.35 9.09
N ALA A 64 7.40 5.99 9.56
CA ALA A 64 7.20 7.43 9.44
C ALA A 64 8.29 8.24 10.17
N ARG A 65 8.68 7.79 11.38
CA ARG A 65 9.74 8.42 12.17
C ARG A 65 11.13 8.24 11.55
N PHE A 66 11.36 7.11 10.89
CA PHE A 66 12.61 6.87 10.17
C PHE A 66 12.65 7.71 8.89
N ALA A 67 11.56 7.70 8.10
CA ALA A 67 11.45 8.45 6.85
C ALA A 67 11.59 9.97 7.05
N SER A 68 11.14 10.52 8.19
CA SER A 68 11.30 11.94 8.49
C SER A 68 12.72 12.35 8.89
N LYS A 69 13.57 11.40 9.30
CA LYS A 69 14.98 11.64 9.67
C LYS A 69 15.95 11.49 8.51
N VAL A 70 15.58 10.75 7.47
CA VAL A 70 16.43 10.46 6.31
C VAL A 70 16.25 11.54 5.25
N LYS A 71 17.31 11.90 4.53
CA LYS A 71 17.20 12.87 3.43
C LYS A 71 16.26 12.34 2.34
N PRO A 72 15.38 13.17 1.77
CA PRO A 72 14.42 12.74 0.74
C PRO A 72 15.05 12.03 -0.47
N GLU A 73 16.29 12.41 -0.83
CA GLU A 73 17.06 11.82 -1.92
C GLU A 73 17.32 10.32 -1.71
N TYR A 74 17.75 9.92 -0.52
CA TYR A 74 17.99 8.51 -0.20
C TYR A 74 16.68 7.71 -0.16
N LEU A 75 15.60 8.33 0.34
CA LEU A 75 14.28 7.69 0.36
C LEU A 75 13.76 7.45 -1.06
N ARG A 76 13.98 8.41 -1.97
CA ARG A 76 13.64 8.28 -3.39
C ARG A 76 14.48 7.21 -4.10
N LEU A 77 15.79 7.15 -3.81
CA LEU A 77 16.67 6.11 -4.34
C LEU A 77 16.22 4.71 -3.86
N ALA A 78 15.93 4.55 -2.58
CA ALA A 78 15.44 3.29 -2.02
C ALA A 78 14.14 2.84 -2.68
N LEU A 79 13.17 3.77 -2.85
CA LEU A 79 11.93 3.49 -3.56
C LEU A 79 12.19 3.07 -5.01
N ALA A 80 13.08 3.76 -5.73
CA ALA A 80 13.43 3.42 -7.10
C ALA A 80 14.03 2.01 -7.23
N VAL A 81 14.94 1.65 -6.32
CA VAL A 81 15.54 0.30 -6.28
C VAL A 81 14.48 -0.77 -6.02
N ILE A 82 13.58 -0.56 -5.04
CA ILE A 82 12.48 -1.49 -4.74
C ILE A 82 11.58 -1.68 -5.97
N VAL A 83 11.18 -0.58 -6.62
CA VAL A 83 10.34 -0.62 -7.83
C VAL A 83 11.04 -1.39 -8.94
N LEU A 84 12.34 -1.16 -9.16
CA LEU A 84 13.12 -1.86 -10.17
C LEU A 84 13.21 -3.37 -9.89
N LEU A 85 13.42 -3.76 -8.63
CA LEU A 85 13.41 -5.17 -8.21
C LEU A 85 12.04 -5.82 -8.43
N VAL A 86 10.95 -5.15 -8.07
CA VAL A 86 9.58 -5.67 -8.28
C VAL A 86 9.26 -5.79 -9.76
N ALA A 87 9.60 -4.77 -10.56
CA ALA A 87 9.43 -4.82 -12.01
C ALA A 87 10.23 -5.97 -12.63
N GLY A 88 11.48 -6.17 -12.19
CA GLY A 88 12.30 -7.32 -12.58
C GLY A 88 11.66 -8.65 -12.19
N ARG A 89 11.16 -8.79 -10.96
CA ARG A 89 10.48 -9.99 -10.48
C ARG A 89 9.22 -10.30 -11.28
N ILE A 90 8.43 -9.29 -11.63
CA ILE A 90 7.25 -9.45 -12.49
C ILE A 90 7.65 -9.84 -13.91
N ALA A 91 8.65 -9.17 -14.50
CA ALA A 91 9.14 -9.49 -15.84
C ALA A 91 9.71 -10.91 -15.93
N LEU A 92 10.43 -11.36 -14.90
CA LEU A 92 10.92 -12.74 -14.79
C LEU A 92 9.78 -13.73 -14.55
N GLY A 93 8.76 -13.39 -13.75
CA GLY A 93 7.57 -14.21 -13.57
C GLY A 93 6.71 -14.34 -14.83
N LEU A 94 6.73 -13.33 -15.71
CA LEU A 94 6.09 -13.39 -17.03
C LEU A 94 6.94 -14.18 -18.05
N GLY A 95 8.27 -14.09 -17.97
CA GLY A 95 9.19 -14.70 -18.93
C GLY A 95 9.63 -16.13 -18.61
N TRP A 96 9.63 -16.53 -17.33
CA TRP A 96 10.17 -17.81 -16.86
C TRP A 96 9.14 -18.58 -16.04
N ARG A 97 8.33 -19.38 -16.76
CA ARG A 97 7.33 -20.36 -16.29
C ARG A 97 6.16 -19.78 -15.46
N PRO A 98 4.94 -19.75 -16.04
CA PRO A 98 3.73 -19.56 -15.25
C PRO A 98 3.52 -20.77 -14.32
N ASP A 99 3.39 -20.53 -13.01
CA ASP A 99 3.06 -21.55 -12.01
C ASP A 99 1.54 -21.86 -11.93
N GLU A 100 0.69 -21.12 -12.64
CA GLU A 100 -0.76 -21.33 -12.62
C GLU A 100 -1.22 -22.19 -13.81
N ILE A 101 -1.12 -23.50 -13.64
CA ILE A 101 -1.88 -24.49 -14.41
C ILE A 101 -3.34 -24.41 -13.95
N TYR A 102 -4.21 -23.84 -14.78
CA TYR A 102 -5.67 -24.04 -14.84
C TYR A 102 -6.40 -24.48 -13.55
N SER A 103 -7.16 -23.57 -12.94
CA SER A 103 -8.40 -23.93 -12.26
C SER A 103 -9.54 -23.03 -12.73
N VAL A 104 -10.01 -23.31 -13.95
CA VAL A 104 -11.40 -22.99 -14.30
C VAL A 104 -12.25 -24.03 -13.56
N GLU A 105 -12.66 -23.73 -12.33
CA GLU A 105 -13.75 -24.47 -11.70
C GLU A 105 -15.07 -23.97 -12.30
N LEU A 106 -15.55 -24.72 -13.29
CA LEU A 106 -16.96 -24.76 -13.66
C LEU A 106 -17.70 -25.59 -12.59
N SER A 107 -18.43 -24.91 -11.70
CA SER A 107 -19.67 -25.44 -11.08
C SER A 107 -20.44 -24.31 -10.40
#